data_AF-A0A6B0GS80-F1
#
_entry.id   AF-A0A6B0GS80-F1
#
_cell.length_a   1.000
_cell.length_b   1.000
_cell.length_c   1.000
_cell.angle_alpha   90.00
_cell.angle_beta   90.00
_cell.angle_gamma   90.00
#
_symmetry.space_group_name_H-M   'P 1'
#
loop_
_entity.id
_entity.type
_entity.pdbx_description
1 polymer ?
#
loop_
_entity_poly.entity_id
_entity_poly.type
_entity_poly.pdbx_seq_one_letter_code
_entity_poly.pdbx_strand_id
1 'polypeptide(L)'
;MADRIQHDHASVVTHRATLERAGRTSRPKLVLPDEVPARERPVRLVLDGSTRHATIEEAVDGTVEIRGAYDNARMAREREGENHLVAWAERTGLDFGRSVHLDAVDDELYGVRAPGERAVYTPTDSPNDSLSNIANDLDE
;
A
#
# COMPACT_ATOMS: atom_id res chain seq x y z
N MET A 1 16.14 2.81 15.11
CA MET A 1 14.71 3.15 15.28
C MET A 1 14.38 3.95 14.05
N ALA A 2 13.57 3.41 13.16
CA ALA A 2 13.20 4.15 11.97
C ALA A 2 12.35 5.36 12.36
N ASP A 3 12.58 6.48 11.69
CA ASP A 3 11.83 7.71 11.93
C ASP A 3 10.37 7.54 11.46
N ARG A 4 9.43 8.19 12.14
CA ARG A 4 8.00 8.08 11.81
C ARG A 4 7.66 9.08 10.73
N ILE A 5 7.19 8.59 9.59
CA ILE A 5 6.89 9.41 8.41
C ILE A 5 5.38 9.68 8.35
N GLN A 6 4.97 10.94 8.26
CA GLN A 6 3.56 11.30 8.02
C GLN A 6 3.20 11.12 6.55
N HIS A 7 1.93 10.83 6.25
CA HIS A 7 1.45 10.66 4.88
C HIS A 7 1.74 11.86 3.93
N ASP A 8 1.80 13.08 4.47
CA ASP A 8 2.07 14.31 3.71
C ASP A 8 3.55 14.71 3.70
N HIS A 9 4.43 13.84 4.21
CA HIS A 9 5.86 14.04 4.15
C HIS A 9 6.38 13.95 2.71
N ALA A 10 7.39 14.76 2.37
CA ALA A 10 7.90 14.89 0.99
C ALA A 10 8.47 13.59 0.40
N SER A 11 8.86 12.63 1.23
CA SER A 11 9.33 11.30 0.79
C SER A 11 8.21 10.33 0.42
N VAL A 12 6.94 10.67 0.73
CA VAL A 12 5.80 9.80 0.45
C VAL A 12 5.19 10.18 -0.89
N VAL A 13 5.15 9.23 -1.82
CA VAL A 13 4.47 9.43 -3.11
C VAL A 13 3.04 8.93 -2.97
N THR A 14 2.07 9.83 -3.08
CA THR A 14 0.65 9.46 -3.03
C THR A 14 0.12 9.22 -4.44
N HIS A 15 -0.31 7.99 -4.69
CA HIS A 15 -1.01 7.57 -5.90
C HIS A 15 -2.52 7.50 -5.67
N ARG A 16 -3.28 7.67 -6.75
CA ARG A 16 -4.73 7.51 -6.73
C ARG A 16 -5.10 6.11 -7.20
N ALA A 17 -5.45 5.24 -6.26
CA ALA A 17 -5.97 3.91 -6.52
C ALA A 17 -7.50 3.91 -6.51
N THR A 18 -8.11 2.81 -6.95
CA THR A 18 -9.57 2.63 -6.97
C THR A 18 -9.96 1.39 -6.19
N LEU A 19 -10.90 1.54 -5.26
CA LEU A 19 -11.51 0.40 -4.59
C LEU A 19 -12.52 -0.24 -5.52
N GLU A 20 -12.25 -1.45 -5.98
CA GLU A 20 -13.09 -2.19 -6.92
C GLU A 20 -13.54 -3.55 -6.37
N ARG A 21 -14.45 -4.18 -7.11
CA ARG A 21 -14.97 -5.49 -6.79
C ARG A 21 -14.29 -6.56 -7.65
N ALA A 22 -13.63 -7.51 -7.02
CA ALA A 22 -13.09 -8.69 -7.67
C ALA A 22 -14.22 -9.69 -8.00
N GLY A 23 -14.60 -9.74 -9.28
CA GLY A 23 -15.54 -10.72 -9.81
C GLY A 23 -16.93 -10.73 -9.14
N ARG A 24 -17.61 -11.88 -9.18
CA ARG A 24 -18.99 -12.04 -8.67
C ARG A 24 -19.09 -12.15 -7.14
N THR A 25 -18.00 -12.42 -6.42
CA THR A 25 -17.99 -12.73 -4.98
C THR A 25 -17.92 -11.51 -4.07
N SER A 26 -18.14 -10.30 -4.59
CA SER A 26 -18.14 -9.06 -3.79
C SER A 26 -16.82 -8.70 -3.10
N ARG A 27 -15.74 -9.44 -3.34
CA ARG A 27 -14.49 -9.22 -2.60
C ARG A 27 -13.85 -7.92 -3.06
N PRO A 28 -13.45 -7.02 -2.16
CA PRO A 28 -12.75 -5.81 -2.53
C PRO A 28 -11.37 -6.14 -3.10
N LYS A 29 -10.96 -5.34 -4.07
CA LYS A 29 -9.59 -5.22 -4.56
C LYS A 29 -9.25 -3.74 -4.72
N LEU A 30 -7.97 -3.41 -4.70
CA LEU A 30 -7.49 -2.08 -5.06
C LEU A 30 -6.87 -2.18 -6.45
N VAL A 31 -7.38 -1.41 -7.41
CA VAL A 31 -6.75 -1.22 -8.72
C VAL A 31 -5.81 -0.03 -8.61
N LEU A 32 -4.54 -0.26 -8.93
CA LEU A 32 -3.48 0.73 -8.81
C LEU A 32 -3.26 1.40 -10.17
N PRO A 33 -2.75 2.64 -10.19
CA PRO A 33 -2.41 3.29 -11.44
C PRO A 33 -1.05 2.79 -11.97
N ASP A 34 -0.79 2.97 -13.26
CA ASP A 34 0.33 2.35 -13.98
C ASP A 34 1.71 2.74 -13.43
N GLU A 35 1.81 3.84 -12.67
CA GLU A 35 3.07 4.25 -12.03
C GLU A 35 3.48 3.33 -10.87
N VAL A 36 2.57 2.48 -10.37
CA VAL A 36 2.85 1.54 -9.27
C VAL A 36 3.14 0.16 -9.85
N PRO A 37 4.40 -0.32 -9.81
CA PRO A 37 4.77 -1.60 -10.40
C PRO A 37 4.30 -2.78 -9.54
N ALA A 38 4.03 -3.91 -10.21
CA ALA A 38 3.92 -5.20 -9.53
C ALA A 38 5.20 -5.55 -8.75
N ARG A 39 5.06 -6.33 -7.67
CA ARG A 39 6.16 -6.70 -6.78
C ARG A 39 6.29 -8.22 -6.71
N GLU A 40 7.53 -8.72 -6.79
CA GLU A 40 7.82 -10.15 -6.73
C GLU A 40 7.58 -10.75 -5.33
N ARG A 41 7.60 -9.91 -4.30
CA ARG A 41 7.42 -10.30 -2.90
C ARG A 41 6.28 -9.51 -2.28
N PRO A 42 5.58 -10.08 -1.29
CA PRO A 42 4.60 -9.34 -0.53
C PRO A 42 5.24 -8.13 0.12
N VAL A 43 4.54 -7.02 0.02
CA VAL A 43 4.87 -5.76 0.68
C VAL A 43 4.11 -5.64 1.98
N ARG A 44 4.55 -4.72 2.83
CA ARG A 44 3.77 -4.28 3.98
C ARG A 44 2.72 -3.28 3.51
N LEU A 45 1.50 -3.46 3.99
CA LEU A 45 0.36 -2.60 3.69
C LEU A 45 -0.23 -2.09 5.00
N VAL A 46 -0.21 -0.78 5.21
CA VAL A 46 -0.83 -0.15 6.37
C VAL A 46 -2.27 0.19 6.05
N LEU A 47 -3.18 -0.44 6.79
CA LEU A 47 -4.62 -0.17 6.77
C LEU A 47 -5.01 0.37 8.14
N ASP A 48 -5.44 1.63 8.21
CA ASP A 48 -5.85 2.28 9.47
C ASP A 48 -4.82 2.15 10.60
N GLY A 49 -3.57 2.44 10.26
CA GLY A 49 -2.43 2.35 11.19
C GLY A 49 -1.99 0.93 11.55
N SER A 50 -2.71 -0.11 11.08
CA SER A 50 -2.31 -1.51 11.27
C SER A 50 -1.51 -2.02 10.09
N THR A 51 -0.28 -2.48 10.33
CA THR A 51 0.55 -3.10 9.30
C THR A 51 0.09 -4.53 9.01
N ARG A 52 -0.22 -4.78 7.75
CA ARG A 52 -0.55 -6.09 7.16
C ARG A 52 0.43 -6.40 6.02
N HIS A 53 0.21 -7.51 5.34
CA HIS A 53 1.00 -7.93 4.17
C HIS A 53 0.09 -8.14 2.96
N ALA A 54 0.52 -7.65 1.81
CA ALA A 54 -0.24 -7.71 0.57
C ALA A 54 0.67 -8.06 -0.61
N THR A 55 0.11 -8.69 -1.63
CA THR A 55 0.78 -8.88 -2.91
C THR A 55 0.30 -7.79 -3.86
N ILE A 56 1.24 -7.12 -4.53
CA ILE A 56 0.98 -6.23 -5.66
C ILE A 56 1.27 -7.02 -6.92
N GLU A 57 0.25 -7.31 -7.71
CA GLU A 57 0.36 -8.21 -8.86
C GLU A 57 -0.29 -7.60 -10.10
N GLU A 58 0.21 -8.00 -11.27
CA GLU A 58 -0.42 -7.69 -12.54
C GLU A 58 -1.51 -8.74 -12.84
N ALA A 59 -2.72 -8.25 -13.14
CA ALA A 59 -3.82 -9.06 -13.59
C ALA A 59 -3.68 -9.42 -15.08
N VAL A 60 -4.49 -10.37 -15.55
CA VAL A 60 -4.46 -10.86 -16.95
C VAL A 60 -4.77 -9.74 -17.97
N ASP A 61 -5.52 -8.71 -17.56
CA ASP A 61 -5.84 -7.55 -18.38
C ASP A 61 -4.75 -6.45 -18.36
N GLY A 62 -3.64 -6.70 -17.68
CA GLY A 62 -2.51 -5.77 -17.54
C GLY A 62 -2.67 -4.77 -16.39
N THR A 63 -3.78 -4.81 -15.63
CA THR A 63 -3.96 -3.89 -14.50
C THR A 63 -3.16 -4.34 -13.28
N VAL A 64 -2.51 -3.41 -12.57
CA VAL A 64 -1.84 -3.72 -11.31
C VAL A 64 -2.83 -3.62 -10.16
N GLU A 65 -2.87 -4.63 -9.29
CA GLU A 65 -3.88 -4.69 -8.22
C GLU A 65 -3.39 -5.34 -6.92
N ILE A 66 -4.10 -5.02 -5.84
CA ILE A 66 -3.99 -5.66 -4.53
C ILE A 66 -5.31 -6.33 -4.21
N ARG A 67 -5.29 -7.66 -4.01
CA ARG A 67 -6.50 -8.47 -3.75
C ARG A 67 -6.77 -8.76 -2.28
N GLY A 68 -5.85 -8.38 -1.39
CA GLY A 68 -6.05 -8.60 0.03
C GLY A 68 -4.89 -8.16 0.90
N ALA A 69 -5.14 -8.14 2.20
CA ALA A 69 -4.20 -7.78 3.24
C ALA A 69 -4.27 -8.81 4.37
N TYR A 70 -3.12 -9.40 4.73
CA TYR A 70 -3.04 -10.58 5.59
C TYR A 70 -2.04 -10.36 6.73
N ASP A 71 -2.08 -11.22 7.75
CA ASP A 71 -1.26 -11.03 8.96
C ASP A 71 0.24 -11.23 8.73
N ASN A 72 0.64 -12.00 7.72
CA ASN A 72 2.05 -12.23 7.38
C ASN A 72 2.26 -12.46 5.89
N ALA A 73 3.52 -12.36 5.46
CA ALA A 73 3.91 -12.51 4.07
C ALA A 73 3.56 -13.88 3.48
N ARG A 74 3.63 -14.98 4.25
CA ARG A 74 3.24 -16.31 3.77
C ARG A 74 1.75 -16.35 3.40
N MET A 75 0.90 -15.91 4.33
CA MET A 75 -0.54 -15.81 4.13
C MET A 75 -0.90 -14.91 2.95
N ALA A 76 -0.17 -13.81 2.73
CA ALA A 76 -0.37 -12.94 1.57
C ALA A 76 -0.07 -13.64 0.24
N ARG A 77 1.02 -14.44 0.16
CA ARG A 77 1.38 -15.22 -1.03
C ARG A 77 0.35 -16.28 -1.36
N GLU A 78 -0.09 -17.00 -0.34
CA GLU A 78 -1.01 -18.14 -0.49
C GLU A 78 -2.48 -17.70 -0.50
N ARG A 79 -2.75 -16.43 -0.17
CA ARG A 79 -4.09 -15.85 0.06
C ARG A 79 -4.92 -16.65 1.06
N GLU A 80 -4.27 -17.06 2.13
CA GLU A 80 -4.85 -17.84 3.21
C GLU A 80 -5.08 -17.00 4.47
N GLY A 81 -6.15 -17.31 5.19
CA GLY A 81 -6.50 -16.61 6.43
C GLY A 81 -7.45 -15.43 6.21
N GLU A 82 -7.55 -14.57 7.23
CA GLU A 82 -8.42 -13.41 7.22
C GLU A 82 -7.88 -12.34 6.26
N ASN A 83 -8.73 -11.90 5.34
CA ASN A 83 -8.41 -10.79 4.45
C ASN A 83 -8.90 -9.47 5.07
N HIS A 84 -7.98 -8.77 5.73
CA HIS A 84 -8.22 -7.49 6.41
C HIS A 84 -8.64 -6.36 5.45
N LEU A 85 -8.42 -6.50 4.14
CA LEU A 85 -8.93 -5.54 3.15
C LEU A 85 -10.46 -5.52 3.11
N VAL A 86 -11.10 -6.67 3.40
CA VAL A 86 -12.57 -6.77 3.48
C VAL A 86 -13.09 -5.89 4.62
N ALA A 87 -12.58 -6.14 5.83
CA ALA A 87 -12.98 -5.38 7.02
C ALA A 87 -12.66 -3.89 6.89
N TRP A 88 -11.53 -3.54 6.25
CA TRP A 88 -11.18 -2.17 5.95
C TRP A 88 -12.20 -1.50 5.01
N ALA A 89 -12.52 -2.15 3.88
CA ALA A 89 -13.48 -1.62 2.91
C ALA A 89 -14.86 -1.41 3.55
N GLU A 90 -15.35 -2.39 4.31
CA GLU A 90 -16.64 -2.30 5.02
C GLU A 90 -16.68 -1.15 6.02
N ARG A 91 -15.60 -0.96 6.80
CA ARG A 91 -15.53 0.08 7.81
C ARG A 91 -15.39 1.49 7.24
N THR A 92 -14.68 1.65 6.11
CA THR A 92 -14.62 2.95 5.42
C THR A 92 -15.95 3.36 4.79
N GLY A 93 -16.84 2.39 4.53
CA GLY A 93 -18.14 2.65 3.90
C GLY A 93 -18.05 3.19 2.48
N LEU A 94 -16.89 3.06 1.81
CA LEU A 94 -16.70 3.52 0.45
C LEU A 94 -17.38 2.57 -0.54
N ASP A 95 -18.12 3.15 -1.48
CA ASP A 95 -18.64 2.39 -2.62
C ASP A 95 -17.51 1.89 -3.53
N PHE A 96 -17.78 0.81 -4.26
CA PHE A 96 -16.89 0.35 -5.32
C PHE A 96 -16.85 1.36 -6.48
N GLY A 97 -15.68 1.52 -7.10
CA GLY A 97 -15.38 2.56 -8.10
C GLY A 97 -14.95 3.89 -7.48
N ARG A 98 -14.90 4.01 -6.15
CA ARG A 98 -14.41 5.22 -5.47
C ARG A 98 -12.90 5.17 -5.34
N SER A 99 -12.30 6.35 -5.44
CA SER A 99 -10.86 6.52 -5.31
C SER A 99 -10.41 6.51 -3.86
N VAL A 100 -9.23 5.95 -3.65
CA VAL A 100 -8.53 5.89 -2.36
C VAL A 100 -7.09 6.37 -2.57
N HIS A 101 -6.44 6.82 -1.51
CA HIS A 101 -5.03 7.18 -1.57
C HIS A 101 -4.18 5.95 -1.29
N LEU A 102 -3.24 5.67 -2.18
CA LEU A 102 -2.18 4.70 -1.98
C LEU A 102 -0.88 5.48 -1.77
N ASP A 103 -0.34 5.43 -0.56
CA ASP A 103 0.91 6.09 -0.21
C ASP A 103 2.06 5.09 -0.40
N ALA A 104 2.96 5.33 -1.35
CA ALA A 104 4.22 4.62 -1.45
C ALA A 104 5.24 5.31 -0.54
N VAL A 105 5.60 4.64 0.56
CA VAL A 105 6.52 5.17 1.58
C VAL A 105 7.95 4.75 1.25
N ASP A 106 8.12 3.51 0.83
CA ASP A 106 9.34 2.93 0.27
C ASP A 106 8.96 1.76 -0.67
N ASP A 107 9.94 1.03 -1.21
CA ASP A 107 9.69 -0.10 -2.13
C ASP A 107 8.93 -1.28 -1.51
N GLU A 108 8.92 -1.38 -0.18
CA GLU A 108 8.37 -2.51 0.60
C GLU A 108 7.25 -2.08 1.57
N LEU A 109 6.91 -0.79 1.66
CA LEU A 109 5.90 -0.24 2.55
C LEU A 109 4.95 0.70 1.83
N TYR A 110 3.68 0.31 1.86
CA TYR A 110 2.57 1.08 1.30
C TYR A 110 1.54 1.36 2.39
N GLY A 111 0.84 2.49 2.27
CA GLY A 111 -0.33 2.82 3.07
C GLY A 111 -1.57 2.99 2.20
N VAL A 112 -2.74 2.61 2.71
CA VAL A 112 -4.01 2.89 2.03
C VAL A 112 -4.90 3.70 2.94
N ARG A 113 -5.47 4.77 2.40
CA ARG A 113 -6.32 5.70 3.13
C ARG A 113 -7.58 6.03 2.33
N ALA A 114 -8.70 6.12 3.03
CA ALA A 114 -9.88 6.76 2.47
C ALA A 114 -9.60 8.26 2.24
N PRO A 115 -10.31 8.92 1.32
CA PRO A 115 -10.19 10.36 1.13
C PRO A 115 -10.42 11.13 2.44
N GLY A 116 -9.50 12.04 2.78
CA GLY A 116 -9.57 12.85 4.01
C GLY A 116 -8.91 12.22 5.24
N GLU A 117 -8.57 10.93 5.20
CA GLU A 117 -7.87 10.24 6.30
C GLU A 117 -6.38 10.60 6.33
N ARG A 118 -5.78 10.54 7.52
CA ARG A 118 -4.33 10.76 7.73
C ARG A 118 -3.70 9.48 8.25
N ALA A 119 -2.43 9.26 7.93
CA ALA A 119 -1.68 8.12 8.46
C ALA A 119 -0.25 8.49 8.82
N VAL A 120 0.35 7.65 9.65
CA VAL A 120 1.75 7.68 10.03
C VAL A 120 2.33 6.31 9.74
N TYR A 121 3.52 6.31 9.16
CA TYR A 121 4.23 5.13 8.72
C TYR A 121 5.49 4.95 9.54
N THR A 122 5.86 3.69 9.75
CA THR A 122 7.14 3.31 10.36
C THR A 122 7.85 2.42 9.34
N PRO A 123 8.62 3.00 8.40
CA PRO A 123 9.47 2.21 7.53
C PRO A 123 10.39 1.33 8.38
N THR A 124 10.84 0.21 7.82
CA THR A 124 12.01 -0.46 8.43
C THR A 124 13.25 0.22 7.86
N ASP A 125 14.30 0.31 8.65
CA ASP A 125 15.65 0.50 8.11
C ASP A 125 15.95 -0.67 7.16
N SER A 126 15.52 -0.57 5.90
CA SER A 126 16.04 -1.42 4.85
C SER A 126 17.53 -1.07 4.75
N PRO A 127 18.46 -2.04 4.68
CA PRO A 127 19.90 -1.78 4.76
C PRO A 127 20.47 -1.02 3.55
N ASN A 128 19.68 -0.23 2.82
CA ASN A 128 20.12 0.46 1.61
C ASN A 128 19.52 1.86 1.37
N ASP A 129 19.21 2.64 2.43
CA ASP A 129 18.91 4.08 2.25
C ASP A 129 19.81 5.02 3.08
N SER A 130 20.81 4.48 3.78
CA SER A 130 21.88 5.30 4.39
C SER A 130 22.90 5.83 3.36
N LEU A 131 22.66 5.70 2.04
CA LEU A 131 23.63 6.08 0.99
C LEU A 131 23.09 6.98 -0.13
N SER A 132 21.89 7.57 -0.01
CA SER A 132 21.45 8.59 -0.98
C SER A 132 20.97 9.91 -0.36
N ASN A 133 20.98 10.02 0.98
CA ASN A 133 20.88 11.29 1.69
C ASN A 133 22.25 11.96 1.89
N ILE A 134 23.00 12.13 0.81
CA ILE A 134 23.94 13.25 0.72
C ILE A 134 23.36 14.16 -0.35
N ALA A 135 22.45 15.01 0.13
CA ALA A 135 22.13 16.26 -0.52
C ALA A 135 23.45 16.94 -0.92
N ASN A 136 23.75 16.89 -2.21
CA ASN A 136 24.73 17.77 -2.82
C ASN A 136 23.96 19.04 -3.18
N ASP A 137 23.74 19.88 -2.18
CA ASP A 137 23.35 21.27 -2.40
C ASP A 137 23.84 22.16 -1.26
N LEU A 138 24.63 23.17 -1.65
CA LEU A 138 25.20 24.30 -0.89
C LEU A 138 26.29 23.95 0.16
N ASP A 139 27.55 24.41 0.08
CA ASP A 139 28.06 25.76 -0.23
C ASP A 139 29.61 25.72 -0.51
N GLU A 140 30.12 26.72 -1.25
CA GLU A 140 31.50 27.00 -1.75
C GLU A 140 31.91 26.53 -3.17
#